data_AF-A0A259C958-F1
#
_entry.id   AF-A0A259C958-F1
#
_cell.length_a   1.000
_cell.length_b   1.000
_cell.length_c   1.000
_cell.angle_alpha   90.00
_cell.angle_beta   90.00
_cell.angle_gamma   90.00
#
_symmetry.space_group_name_H-M   'P 1'
#
loop_
_entity.id
_entity.type
_entity.pdbx_description
1 polymer ?
#
loop_
_entity_poly.entity_id
_entity_poly.type
_entity_poly.pdbx_seq_one_letter_code
_entity_poly.pdbx_strand_id
1 'polypeptide(L)'
;MNRLRDILPVLRLFLGERRLVLAMGAGLAALTVLAGMALLGISGWFITATALAGLVPATAMAFDVFAPAAAIRLLALTRTGARYGERLVTHDAALGLLAGLRERLFRGWAQPGAARALRARPARLLFRLTADIDALDSLYLRIAVPLVASLAALLVLALTLGWVSGALALAVVAVTVLAGVVFPLLAGRRSAPAARRRALAIEALRARVIDLVAGQTELAMAGRLMP
;
A
#
# COMPACT_ATOMS: atom_id res chain seq x y z
N MET A 1 1.55 -13.41 -25.57
CA MET A 1 2.26 -12.14 -25.84
C MET A 1 2.46 -11.40 -24.53
N ASN A 2 3.71 -11.07 -24.22
CA ASN A 2 4.21 -10.72 -22.88
C ASN A 2 3.65 -9.40 -22.34
N ARG A 3 2.61 -9.47 -21.49
CA ARG A 3 2.03 -8.33 -20.74
C ARG A 3 3.08 -7.47 -20.02
N LEU A 4 4.23 -8.04 -19.66
CA LEU A 4 5.32 -7.33 -18.96
C LEU A 4 6.05 -6.31 -19.83
N ARG A 5 6.12 -6.49 -21.16
CA ARG A 5 6.82 -5.55 -22.07
C ARG A 5 6.01 -4.30 -22.37
N ASP A 6 4.69 -4.40 -22.36
CA ASP A 6 3.79 -3.28 -22.64
C ASP A 6 3.64 -2.34 -21.42
N ILE A 7 3.89 -2.85 -20.21
CA ILE A 7 3.80 -2.10 -18.95
C ILE A 7 5.04 -1.21 -18.72
N LEU A 8 6.22 -1.65 -19.16
CA LEU A 8 7.51 -0.96 -18.94
C LEU A 8 7.58 0.49 -19.45
N PRO A 9 7.12 0.84 -20.67
CA PRO A 9 7.17 2.22 -21.15
C PRO A 9 6.18 3.14 -20.42
N VAL A 10 5.00 2.63 -20.05
CA VAL A 10 4.00 3.36 -19.26
C VAL A 10 4.51 3.62 -17.83
N LEU A 11 5.16 2.63 -17.23
CA LEU A 11 5.81 2.74 -15.93
C LEU A 11 6.89 3.84 -15.94
N ARG A 12 7.72 3.89 -17.00
CA ARG A 12 8.79 4.89 -17.14
C ARG A 12 8.26 6.33 -17.25
N LEU A 13 7.14 6.53 -17.96
CA LEU A 13 6.50 7.84 -18.10
C LEU A 13 5.87 8.31 -16.77
N PHE A 14 5.16 7.43 -16.07
CA PHE A 14 4.57 7.73 -14.75
C PHE A 14 5.62 7.97 -13.66
N LEU A 15 6.71 7.21 -13.71
CA LEU A 15 7.89 7.44 -12.88
C LEU A 15 8.47 8.84 -13.10
N GLY A 16 8.36 9.46 -14.27
CA GLY A 16 8.91 10.79 -14.52
C GLY A 16 8.20 11.91 -13.74
N GLU A 17 6.88 11.95 -13.77
CA GLU A 17 6.08 13.08 -13.25
C GLU A 17 5.77 13.00 -11.75
N ARG A 18 5.63 11.80 -11.18
CA ARG A 18 5.24 11.62 -9.76
C ARG A 18 6.34 11.05 -8.87
N ARG A 19 7.57 11.00 -9.38
CA ARG A 19 8.77 10.46 -8.70
C ARG A 19 8.99 11.02 -7.30
N LEU A 20 8.84 12.33 -7.16
CA LEU A 20 9.08 13.03 -5.89
C LEU A 20 8.05 12.64 -4.83
N VAL A 21 6.76 12.65 -5.18
CA VAL A 21 5.67 12.27 -4.26
C VAL A 21 5.80 10.81 -3.82
N LEU A 22 6.18 9.93 -4.75
CA LEU A 22 6.42 8.51 -4.47
C LEU A 22 7.65 8.28 -3.60
N ALA A 23 8.76 8.98 -3.88
CA ALA A 23 9.97 8.91 -3.07
C ALA A 23 9.73 9.47 -1.65
N MET A 24 8.94 10.54 -1.53
CA MET A 24 8.53 11.09 -0.24
C MET A 24 7.66 10.09 0.54
N GLY A 25 6.66 9.48 -0.09
CA GLY A 25 5.83 8.46 0.55
C GLY A 25 6.64 7.24 1.02
N ALA A 26 7.57 6.76 0.20
CA ALA A 26 8.49 5.68 0.55
C ALA A 26 9.45 6.07 1.69
N GLY A 27 10.01 7.29 1.64
CA GLY A 27 10.87 7.82 2.69
C GLY A 27 10.16 7.98 4.02
N LEU A 28 8.91 8.49 4.01
CA LEU A 28 8.06 8.63 5.19
C LEU A 28 7.73 7.25 5.78
N ALA A 29 7.33 6.29 4.95
CA ALA A 29 7.07 4.93 5.40
C ALA A 29 8.32 4.29 6.03
N ALA A 30 9.48 4.39 5.38
CA ALA A 30 10.74 3.91 5.96
C ALA A 30 11.06 4.60 7.29
N LEU A 31 10.92 5.92 7.38
CA LEU A 31 11.15 6.70 8.59
C LEU A 31 10.23 6.25 9.74
N THR A 32 8.95 5.93 9.47
CA THR A 32 8.05 5.43 10.52
C THR A 32 8.51 4.11 11.12
N VAL A 33 8.96 3.18 10.26
CA VAL A 33 9.41 1.86 10.67
C VAL A 33 10.72 1.98 11.45
N LEU A 34 11.66 2.78 10.94
CA LEU A 34 12.94 3.03 11.59
C LEU A 34 12.77 3.71 12.95
N ALA A 35 11.89 4.71 13.06
CA ALA A 35 11.58 5.34 14.34
C ALA A 35 10.95 4.34 15.32
N GLY A 36 10.11 3.42 14.84
CA GLY A 36 9.56 2.33 15.64
C GLY A 36 10.62 1.35 16.15
N MET A 37 11.57 0.96 15.29
CA MET A 37 12.68 0.10 15.67
C MET A 37 13.62 0.80 16.68
N ALA A 38 13.93 2.07 16.45
CA ALA A 38 14.74 2.87 17.36
C ALA A 38 14.08 3.01 18.74
N LEU A 39 12.76 3.22 18.80
CA LEU A 39 12.00 3.22 20.05
C LEU A 39 12.16 1.91 20.82
N LEU A 40 11.96 0.76 20.14
CA LEU A 40 12.13 -0.54 20.78
C LEU A 40 13.56 -0.77 21.27
N GLY A 41 14.55 -0.37 20.47
CA GLY A 41 15.97 -0.46 20.84
C GLY A 41 16.33 0.39 22.05
N ILE A 42 15.93 1.67 22.06
CA ILE A 42 16.16 2.59 23.17
C ILE A 42 15.43 2.13 24.42
N SER A 43 14.18 1.64 24.30
CA SER A 43 13.45 1.08 25.43
C SER A 43 14.16 -0.14 26.01
N GLY A 44 14.65 -1.06 25.16
CA GLY A 44 15.42 -2.22 25.61
C GLY A 44 16.69 -1.82 26.35
N TRP A 45 17.48 -0.91 25.77
CA TRP A 45 18.68 -0.38 26.42
C TRP A 45 18.35 0.30 27.76
N PHE A 46 17.31 1.15 27.80
CA PHE A 46 16.87 1.85 29.01
C PHE A 46 16.46 0.89 30.14
N ILE A 47 15.75 -0.19 29.83
CA ILE A 47 15.39 -1.22 30.81
C ILE A 47 16.64 -1.92 31.35
N THR A 48 17.57 -2.32 30.47
CA THR A 48 18.82 -2.97 30.93
C THR A 48 19.71 -2.04 31.74
N ALA A 49 19.75 -0.76 31.38
CA ALA A 49 20.58 0.24 32.05
C ALA A 49 20.01 0.62 33.42
N THR A 50 18.69 0.76 33.55
CA THR A 50 18.03 0.97 34.85
C THR A 50 18.17 -0.25 35.76
N ALA A 51 18.09 -1.47 35.21
CA ALA A 51 18.35 -2.70 35.97
C ALA A 51 19.79 -2.74 36.52
N LEU A 52 20.79 -2.38 35.72
CA LEU A 52 22.20 -2.30 36.15
C LEU A 52 22.42 -1.18 37.19
N ALA A 53 21.83 -0.01 36.98
CA ALA A 53 21.95 1.12 37.90
C ALA A 53 21.32 0.83 39.28
N GLY A 54 20.23 0.06 39.31
CA GLY A 54 19.60 -0.38 40.56
C GLY A 54 20.44 -1.38 41.38
N LEU A 55 21.38 -2.08 40.74
CA LEU A 55 22.29 -3.02 41.42
C LEU A 55 23.50 -2.34 42.06
N VAL A 56 23.90 -1.15 41.57
CA VAL A 56 25.09 -0.43 42.04
C VAL A 56 24.72 1.00 42.49
N PRO A 57 24.62 1.27 43.81
CA PRO A 57 24.18 2.56 44.35
C PRO A 57 25.01 3.76 43.87
N ALA A 58 26.31 3.56 43.61
CA ALA A 58 27.21 4.61 43.11
C ALA A 58 26.87 5.09 41.68
N THR A 59 26.23 4.25 40.86
CA THR A 59 25.86 4.60 39.48
C THR A 59 24.50 5.27 39.38
N ALA A 60 23.67 5.18 40.43
CA ALA A 60 22.32 5.76 40.45
C ALA A 60 22.32 7.30 40.37
N MET A 61 23.35 7.97 40.92
CA MET A 61 23.46 9.44 40.86
C MET A 61 23.98 9.97 39.51
N ALA A 62 24.63 9.11 38.70
CA ALA A 62 25.17 9.47 37.39
C ALA A 62 24.24 9.07 36.23
N PHE A 63 23.12 8.39 36.52
CA PHE A 63 22.22 7.89 35.49
C PHE A 63 21.25 8.98 35.02
N ASP A 64 21.51 9.54 33.85
CA ASP A 64 20.62 10.53 33.21
C ASP A 64 19.40 9.84 32.59
N VAL A 65 18.27 9.90 33.30
CA VAL A 65 16.96 9.42 32.84
C VAL A 65 16.33 10.36 31.81
N PHE A 66 16.70 11.65 31.81
CA PHE A 66 16.07 12.66 30.97
C PHE A 66 16.49 12.55 29.51
N ALA A 67 17.75 12.25 29.24
CA ALA A 67 18.25 12.03 27.88
C ALA A 67 17.48 10.92 27.10
N PRO A 68 17.37 9.67 27.60
CA PRO A 68 16.59 8.63 26.92
C PRO A 68 15.10 8.95 26.87
N ALA A 69 14.53 9.60 27.89
CA ALA A 69 13.13 10.02 27.87
C ALA A 69 12.84 11.07 26.78
N ALA A 70 13.73 12.05 26.60
CA ALA A 70 13.64 13.04 25.53
C ALA A 70 13.76 12.39 24.15
N ALA A 71 14.69 11.45 23.98
CA ALA A 71 14.86 10.70 22.73
C ALA A 71 13.61 9.88 22.37
N ILE A 72 13.04 9.15 23.34
CA ILE A 72 11.78 8.40 23.16
C ILE A 72 10.66 9.34 22.71
N ARG A 73 10.52 10.51 23.35
CA ARG A 73 9.46 11.47 23.02
C ARG A 73 9.63 12.04 21.61
N LEU A 74 10.85 12.41 21.24
CA LEU A 74 11.17 12.87 19.89
C LEU A 74 10.83 11.80 18.85
N LEU A 75 11.30 10.57 19.05
CA LEU A 75 11.04 9.46 18.13
C LEU A 75 9.56 9.11 18.02
N ALA A 76 8.80 9.18 19.12
CA ALA A 76 7.36 8.97 19.11
C ALA A 76 6.64 10.03 18.27
N LEU A 77 7.04 11.30 18.39
CA LEU A 77 6.52 12.39 17.56
C LEU A 77 6.92 12.21 16.10
N THR A 78 8.19 11.93 15.80
CA THR A 78 8.68 11.68 14.43
C THR A 78 7.93 10.52 13.79
N ARG A 79 7.73 9.40 14.51
CA ARG A 79 6.97 8.25 14.02
C ARG A 79 5.53 8.62 13.68
N THR A 80 4.88 9.40 14.54
CA THR A 80 3.48 9.80 14.35
C THR A 80 3.34 10.77 13.18
N GLY A 81 4.20 11.79 13.10
CA GLY A 81 4.23 12.76 12.01
C GLY A 81 4.57 12.11 10.66
N ALA A 82 5.57 11.21 10.64
CA ALA A 82 5.94 10.50 9.43
C ALA A 82 4.78 9.62 8.92
N ARG A 83 4.05 8.96 9.81
CA ARG A 83 2.91 8.11 9.45
C ARG A 83 1.73 8.93 8.95
N TYR A 84 1.52 10.10 9.53
CA TYR A 84 0.52 11.04 9.03
C TYR A 84 0.87 11.53 7.62
N GLY A 85 2.13 11.92 7.40
CA GLY A 85 2.62 12.32 6.08
C GLY A 85 2.49 11.21 5.04
N GLU A 86 2.87 9.98 5.38
CA GLU A 86 2.67 8.80 4.52
C GLU A 86 1.20 8.66 4.13
N ARG A 87 0.29 8.72 5.11
CA ARG A 87 -1.15 8.64 4.86
C ARG A 87 -1.63 9.76 3.94
N LEU A 88 -1.22 11.00 4.18
CA LEU A 88 -1.61 12.14 3.36
C LEU A 88 -1.20 11.94 1.90
N VAL A 89 0.05 11.56 1.66
CA VAL A 89 0.58 11.27 0.32
C VAL A 89 -0.22 10.15 -0.36
N THR A 90 -0.51 9.06 0.36
CA THR A 90 -1.30 7.95 -0.20
C THR A 90 -2.74 8.34 -0.48
N HIS A 91 -3.32 9.21 0.34
CA HIS A 91 -4.70 9.67 0.21
C HIS A 91 -4.84 10.64 -0.98
N ASP A 92 -3.90 11.56 -1.13
CA ASP A 92 -3.86 12.49 -2.28
C ASP A 92 -3.72 11.73 -3.61
N ALA A 93 -2.93 10.65 -3.62
CA ALA A 93 -2.86 9.76 -4.78
C ALA A 93 -4.24 9.13 -5.09
N ALA A 94 -4.92 8.60 -4.08
CA ALA A 94 -6.24 8.00 -4.24
C ALA A 94 -7.31 9.02 -4.69
N LEU A 95 -7.29 10.24 -4.16
CA LEU A 95 -8.21 11.30 -4.57
C LEU A 95 -7.91 11.81 -5.98
N GLY A 96 -6.62 11.96 -6.33
CA GLY A 96 -6.20 12.32 -7.68
C GLY A 96 -6.69 11.32 -8.73
N LEU A 97 -6.68 10.03 -8.40
CA LEU A 97 -7.25 8.96 -9.22
C LEU A 97 -8.75 9.18 -9.45
N LEU A 98 -9.51 9.39 -8.37
CA LEU A 98 -10.95 9.64 -8.43
C LEU A 98 -11.30 10.89 -9.24
N ALA A 99 -10.52 11.96 -9.09
CA ALA A 99 -10.70 13.20 -9.84
C ALA A 99 -10.44 12.99 -11.34
N GLY A 100 -9.35 12.33 -11.71
CA GLY A 100 -9.02 12.03 -13.11
C GLY A 100 -10.04 11.11 -13.78
N LEU A 101 -10.57 10.13 -13.04
CA LEU A 101 -11.66 9.27 -13.49
C LEU A 101 -12.92 10.09 -13.82
N ARG A 102 -13.31 10.98 -12.90
CA ARG A 102 -14.49 11.84 -13.07
C ARG A 102 -14.34 12.77 -14.27
N GLU A 103 -13.18 13.41 -14.43
CA GLU A 103 -12.93 14.31 -15.56
C GLU A 103 -13.03 13.59 -16.91
N ARG A 104 -12.42 12.41 -17.02
CA ARG A 104 -12.44 11.62 -18.26
C ARG A 104 -13.82 11.09 -18.59
N LEU A 105 -14.58 10.67 -17.57
CA LEU A 105 -15.97 10.24 -17.73
C LEU A 105 -16.81 11.40 -18.29
N PHE A 106 -16.67 12.59 -17.71
CA PHE A 106 -17.42 13.77 -18.11
C PHE A 106 -17.05 14.25 -19.51
N ARG A 107 -15.76 14.35 -19.83
CA ARG A 107 -15.28 14.72 -21.19
C ARG A 107 -15.69 13.69 -22.25
N GLY A 108 -15.67 12.40 -21.90
CA GLY A 108 -16.13 11.34 -22.79
C GLY A 108 -17.62 11.43 -23.13
N TRP A 109 -18.46 11.87 -22.18
CA TRP A 109 -19.89 12.09 -22.40
C TRP A 109 -20.22 13.41 -23.08
N ALA A 110 -19.35 14.42 -22.95
CA ALA A 110 -19.54 15.72 -23.58
C ALA A 110 -19.22 15.76 -25.08
N GLN A 111 -18.62 14.71 -25.67
CA GLN A 111 -18.29 14.71 -27.09
C GLN A 111 -19.49 14.34 -27.99
N PRO A 112 -19.78 15.14 -29.04
CA PRO A 112 -21.01 15.02 -29.85
C PRO A 112 -21.16 13.69 -30.61
N GLY A 113 -20.07 12.94 -30.85
CA GLY A 113 -20.12 11.60 -31.47
C GLY A 113 -20.36 10.44 -30.49
N ALA A 114 -20.07 10.62 -29.20
CA ALA A 114 -20.15 9.57 -28.18
C ALA A 114 -21.59 9.17 -27.83
N ALA A 115 -22.55 10.09 -28.01
CA ALA A 115 -23.98 9.83 -27.83
C ALA A 115 -24.53 8.73 -28.77
N ARG A 116 -23.96 8.57 -29.98
CA ARG A 116 -24.35 7.51 -30.93
C ARG A 116 -23.62 6.19 -30.67
N ALA A 117 -22.36 6.22 -30.27
CA ALA A 117 -21.59 5.02 -29.91
C ALA A 117 -22.03 4.38 -28.58
N LEU A 118 -22.62 5.17 -27.66
CA LEU A 118 -23.23 4.67 -26.42
C LEU A 118 -24.35 3.65 -26.65
N ARG A 119 -25.02 3.69 -27.81
CA ARG A 119 -26.05 2.71 -28.19
C ARG A 119 -25.47 1.34 -28.60
N ALA A 120 -24.18 1.26 -28.93
CA ALA A 120 -23.61 0.07 -29.59
C ALA A 120 -22.76 -0.83 -28.68
N ARG A 121 -21.93 -0.29 -27.76
CA ARG A 121 -21.18 -1.05 -26.70
C ARG A 121 -20.28 -0.11 -25.85
N PRO A 122 -20.83 0.63 -24.88
CA PRO A 122 -20.10 1.67 -24.14
C PRO A 122 -19.18 1.18 -23.02
N ALA A 123 -19.46 0.01 -22.43
CA ALA A 123 -18.89 -0.34 -21.13
C ALA A 123 -17.49 -1.00 -21.17
N ARG A 124 -17.04 -1.58 -22.29
CA ARG A 124 -15.87 -2.49 -22.30
C ARG A 124 -14.51 -1.84 -22.64
N LEU A 125 -14.49 -0.79 -23.45
CA LEU A 125 -13.25 -0.15 -23.91
C LEU A 125 -12.73 0.91 -22.91
N LEU A 126 -13.64 1.68 -22.31
CA LEU A 126 -13.28 2.65 -21.26
C LEU A 126 -12.81 1.97 -19.96
N PHE A 127 -13.45 0.86 -19.57
CA PHE A 127 -13.08 0.14 -18.34
C PHE A 127 -11.70 -0.49 -18.41
N ARG A 128 -11.23 -0.96 -19.57
CA ARG A 128 -9.93 -1.63 -19.69
C ARG A 128 -8.75 -0.66 -19.63
N LEU A 129 -8.81 0.44 -20.37
CA LEU A 129 -7.73 1.43 -20.40
C LEU A 129 -7.57 2.18 -19.07
N THR A 130 -8.67 2.35 -18.32
CA THR A 130 -8.66 3.07 -17.04
C THR A 130 -8.37 2.13 -15.87
N ALA A 131 -8.90 0.91 -15.87
CA ALA A 131 -8.54 -0.09 -14.86
C ALA A 131 -7.08 -0.53 -14.94
N ASP A 132 -6.47 -0.56 -16.14
CA ASP A 132 -5.05 -0.92 -16.28
C ASP A 132 -4.11 0.16 -15.72
N ILE A 133 -4.49 1.44 -15.79
CA ILE A 133 -3.72 2.56 -15.19
C ILE A 133 -3.91 2.57 -13.66
N ASP A 134 -5.15 2.38 -13.17
CA ASP A 134 -5.45 2.32 -11.73
C ASP A 134 -4.82 1.09 -11.05
N ALA A 135 -4.77 -0.04 -11.76
CA ALA A 135 -4.09 -1.24 -11.29
C ALA A 135 -2.58 -1.02 -11.17
N LEU A 136 -1.97 -0.25 -12.08
CA LEU A 136 -0.53 0.04 -12.03
C LEU A 136 -0.17 0.94 -10.86
N ASP A 137 -0.94 2.01 -10.64
CA ASP A 137 -0.67 3.00 -9.58
C ASP A 137 -0.90 2.40 -8.18
N SER A 138 -1.97 1.61 -8.03
CA SER A 138 -2.25 0.90 -6.77
C SER A 138 -1.25 -0.22 -6.48
N LEU A 139 -0.77 -0.94 -7.49
CA LEU A 139 0.28 -1.95 -7.33
C LEU A 139 1.61 -1.30 -6.95
N TYR A 140 1.96 -0.16 -7.56
CA TYR A 140 3.20 0.54 -7.26
C TYR A 140 3.18 1.16 -5.86
N LEU A 141 2.11 1.89 -5.47
CA LEU A 141 2.01 2.46 -4.13
C LEU A 141 1.85 1.41 -3.02
N ARG A 142 1.11 0.30 -3.26
CA ARG A 142 0.90 -0.73 -2.22
C ARG A 142 2.00 -1.76 -2.14
N ILE A 143 2.86 -1.89 -3.15
CA ILE A 143 3.95 -2.88 -3.11
C ILE A 143 5.30 -2.19 -2.98
N ALA A 144 5.61 -1.16 -3.76
CA ALA A 144 6.94 -0.53 -3.71
C ALA A 144 7.20 0.18 -2.38
N VAL A 145 6.22 0.94 -1.86
CA VAL A 145 6.37 1.68 -0.59
C VAL A 145 6.61 0.72 0.59
N PRO A 146 5.79 -0.33 0.81
CA PRO A 146 6.07 -1.31 1.86
C PRO A 146 7.36 -2.08 1.64
N LEU A 147 7.73 -2.39 0.39
CA LEU A 147 8.95 -3.13 0.09
C LEU A 147 10.19 -2.31 0.47
N VAL A 148 10.24 -1.03 0.12
CA VAL A 148 11.34 -0.12 0.51
C VAL A 148 11.43 0.00 2.04
N ALA A 149 10.30 0.20 2.72
CA ALA A 149 10.27 0.28 4.18
C ALA A 149 10.74 -1.03 4.85
N SER A 150 10.32 -2.19 4.30
CA SER A 150 10.74 -3.51 4.78
C SER A 150 12.22 -3.78 4.57
N LEU A 151 12.76 -3.38 3.42
CA LEU A 151 14.19 -3.51 3.11
C LEU A 151 15.04 -2.59 4.01
N ALA A 152 14.60 -1.36 4.24
CA ALA A 152 15.26 -0.46 5.17
C ALA A 152 15.29 -1.04 6.60
N ALA A 153 14.17 -1.60 7.05
CA ALA A 153 14.06 -2.27 8.35
C ALA A 153 14.98 -3.49 8.45
N LEU A 154 14.98 -4.35 7.43
CA LEU A 154 15.85 -5.52 7.36
C LEU A 154 17.34 -5.13 7.38
N LEU A 155 17.71 -4.08 6.64
CA LEU A 155 19.09 -3.59 6.59
C LEU A 155 19.53 -3.07 7.97
N VAL A 156 18.70 -2.28 8.63
CA VAL A 156 19.01 -1.80 9.99
C VAL A 156 19.08 -2.96 10.99
N LEU A 157 18.17 -3.92 10.91
CA LEU A 157 18.19 -5.12 11.75
C LEU A 157 19.46 -5.95 11.53
N ALA A 158 19.87 -6.14 10.28
CA ALA A 158 21.06 -6.89 9.91
C ALA A 158 22.34 -6.19 10.41
N LEU A 159 22.42 -4.87 10.28
CA LEU A 159 23.56 -4.08 10.74
C LEU A 159 23.68 -4.09 12.28
N THR A 160 22.56 -3.88 12.99
CA THR A 160 22.56 -3.83 14.46
C THR A 160 22.89 -5.19 15.07
N LEU A 161 22.29 -6.27 14.57
CA LEU A 161 22.61 -7.62 15.03
C LEU A 161 23.99 -8.07 14.56
N GLY A 162 24.41 -7.66 13.36
CA GLY A 162 25.71 -8.00 12.79
C GLY A 162 26.87 -7.43 13.61
N TRP A 163 26.68 -6.27 14.22
CA TRP A 163 27.61 -5.69 15.20
C TRP A 163 27.78 -6.55 16.47
N VAL A 164 26.75 -7.29 16.88
CA VAL A 164 26.80 -8.17 18.06
C VAL A 164 27.36 -9.54 17.68
N SER A 165 26.77 -10.19 16.66
CA SER A 165 27.32 -11.40 16.05
C SER A 165 26.75 -11.63 14.65
N GLY A 166 27.63 -11.95 13.70
CA GLY A 166 27.23 -12.22 12.32
C GLY A 166 26.31 -13.44 12.18
N ALA A 167 26.47 -14.46 13.03
CA ALA A 167 25.64 -15.66 13.00
C ALA A 167 24.19 -15.38 13.43
N LEU A 168 23.97 -14.60 14.50
CA LEU A 168 22.62 -14.21 14.92
C LEU A 168 21.95 -13.33 13.86
N ALA A 169 22.70 -12.39 13.27
CA ALA A 169 22.19 -11.54 12.20
C ALA A 169 21.69 -12.38 11.01
N LEU A 170 22.51 -13.33 10.55
CA LEU A 170 22.14 -14.24 9.46
C LEU A 170 20.91 -15.08 9.80
N ALA A 171 20.85 -15.68 10.99
CA ALA A 171 19.72 -16.51 11.40
C ALA A 171 18.40 -15.70 11.45
N VAL A 172 18.42 -14.52 12.06
CA VAL A 172 17.23 -13.66 12.18
C VAL A 172 16.79 -13.11 10.83
N VAL A 173 17.73 -12.64 9.99
CA VAL A 173 17.41 -12.16 8.64
C VAL A 173 16.82 -13.29 7.80
N ALA A 174 17.42 -14.49 7.84
CA ALA A 174 16.92 -15.65 7.09
C ALA A 174 15.49 -15.98 7.49
N VAL A 175 15.19 -16.09 8.79
CA VAL A 175 13.83 -16.38 9.28
C VAL A 175 12.86 -15.27 8.88
N THR A 176 13.26 -14.01 8.99
CA THR A 176 12.40 -12.85 8.67
C THR A 176 12.08 -12.81 7.18
N VAL A 177 13.07 -13.04 6.31
CA VAL A 177 12.86 -13.13 4.85
C VAL A 177 12.00 -14.33 4.50
N LEU A 178 12.25 -15.49 5.11
CA LEU A 178 11.46 -16.69 4.87
C LEU A 178 9.99 -16.47 5.24
N ALA A 179 9.71 -15.94 6.43
CA ALA A 179 8.37 -15.58 6.86
C ALA A 179 7.75 -14.52 5.92
N GLY A 180 8.50 -13.47 5.61
CA GLY A 180 8.08 -12.38 4.74
C GLY A 180 7.72 -12.80 3.32
N VAL A 181 8.27 -13.92 2.82
CA VAL A 181 7.98 -14.46 1.48
C VAL A 181 6.94 -15.58 1.54
N VAL A 182 7.07 -16.51 2.47
CA VAL A 182 6.21 -17.70 2.58
C VAL A 182 4.77 -17.30 2.89
N PHE A 183 4.54 -16.39 3.85
CA PHE A 183 3.19 -15.96 4.22
C PHE A 183 2.42 -15.31 3.07
N PRO A 184 2.92 -14.28 2.36
CA PRO A 184 2.20 -13.69 1.24
C PRO A 184 2.06 -14.66 0.06
N LEU A 185 3.00 -15.58 -0.16
CA LEU A 185 2.84 -16.61 -1.19
C LEU A 185 1.71 -17.59 -0.86
N LEU A 186 1.64 -18.09 0.38
CA LEU A 186 0.53 -18.95 0.81
C LEU A 186 -0.80 -18.20 0.81
N ALA A 187 -0.82 -16.97 1.35
CA ALA A 187 -2.01 -16.13 1.38
C ALA A 187 -2.47 -15.81 -0.05
N GLY A 188 -1.55 -15.45 -0.95
CA GLY A 188 -1.83 -15.17 -2.36
C GLY A 188 -2.39 -16.40 -3.08
N ARG A 189 -1.78 -17.58 -2.89
CA ARG A 189 -2.27 -18.84 -3.48
C ARG A 189 -3.65 -19.23 -3.00
N ARG A 190 -3.95 -19.07 -1.70
CA ARG A 190 -5.27 -19.37 -1.14
C ARG A 190 -6.33 -18.33 -1.51
N SER A 191 -5.94 -17.07 -1.66
CA SER A 191 -6.87 -15.98 -1.96
C SER A 191 -7.17 -15.83 -3.45
N ALA A 192 -6.27 -16.24 -4.34
CA ALA A 192 -6.43 -16.16 -5.79
C ALA A 192 -7.74 -16.80 -6.33
N PRO A 193 -8.13 -18.03 -5.94
CA PRO A 193 -9.39 -18.61 -6.43
C PRO A 193 -10.62 -17.86 -5.90
N ALA A 194 -10.60 -17.40 -4.65
CA ALA A 194 -11.69 -16.62 -4.06
C ALA A 194 -11.84 -15.24 -4.74
N ALA A 195 -10.72 -14.55 -4.99
CA ALA A 195 -10.70 -13.28 -5.70
C ALA A 195 -11.22 -13.43 -7.14
N ARG A 196 -10.85 -14.51 -7.84
CA ARG A 196 -11.31 -14.80 -9.21
C ARG A 196 -12.79 -15.13 -9.26
N ARG A 197 -13.30 -15.91 -8.31
CA ARG A 197 -14.75 -16.16 -8.15
C ARG A 197 -15.52 -14.88 -7.89
N ARG A 198 -15.00 -14.00 -7.03
CA ARG A 198 -15.62 -12.71 -6.73
C ARG A 198 -15.66 -11.77 -7.93
N ALA A 199 -14.58 -11.73 -8.73
CA ALA A 199 -14.55 -10.96 -9.97
C ALA A 199 -15.59 -11.46 -10.98
N LEU A 200 -15.67 -12.78 -11.20
CA LEU A 200 -16.67 -13.39 -12.08
C LEU A 200 -18.11 -13.18 -11.58
N ALA A 201 -18.34 -13.27 -10.27
CA ALA A 201 -19.65 -13.04 -9.67
C ALA A 201 -20.12 -11.58 -9.84
N ILE A 202 -19.21 -10.60 -9.66
CA ILE A 202 -19.52 -9.18 -9.87
C ILE A 202 -19.80 -8.91 -11.35
N GLU A 203 -19.05 -9.51 -12.26
CA GLU A 203 -19.27 -9.36 -13.70
C GLU A 203 -20.61 -9.95 -14.12
N ALA A 204 -20.96 -11.14 -13.61
CA ALA A 204 -22.26 -11.77 -13.83
C ALA A 204 -23.42 -10.97 -13.21
N LEU A 205 -23.24 -10.40 -12.02
CA LEU A 205 -24.24 -9.55 -11.38
C LEU A 205 -24.48 -8.28 -12.20
N ARG A 206 -23.40 -7.61 -12.66
CA ARG A 206 -23.50 -6.42 -13.52
C ARG A 206 -24.21 -6.74 -14.83
N ALA A 207 -23.91 -7.87 -15.47
CA ALA A 207 -24.60 -8.30 -16.68
C ALA A 207 -26.10 -8.48 -16.43
N ARG A 208 -26.49 -9.22 -15.38
CA ARG A 208 -27.90 -9.44 -15.04
C ARG A 208 -28.65 -8.17 -14.70
N VAL A 209 -28.03 -7.25 -13.96
CA VAL A 209 -28.65 -5.96 -13.61
C VAL A 209 -28.87 -5.11 -14.87
N ILE A 210 -27.89 -5.08 -15.79
CA ILE A 210 -28.02 -4.37 -17.06
C ILE A 210 -29.13 -4.99 -17.90
N ASP A 211 -29.18 -6.31 -18.01
CA ASP A 211 -30.23 -7.02 -18.76
C ASP A 211 -31.62 -6.79 -18.15
N LEU A 212 -31.73 -6.79 -16.81
CA LEU A 212 -32.99 -6.53 -16.12
C LEU A 212 -33.48 -5.10 -16.38
N VAL A 213 -32.60 -4.11 -16.30
CA VAL A 213 -32.91 -2.69 -16.55
C VAL A 213 -33.23 -2.46 -18.02
N ALA A 214 -32.52 -3.08 -18.95
CA ALA A 214 -32.79 -2.99 -20.39
C ALA A 214 -34.13 -3.66 -20.77
N GLY A 215 -34.48 -4.76 -20.10
CA GLY A 215 -35.72 -5.51 -20.30
C GLY A 215 -36.90 -5.02 -19.44
N GLN A 216 -36.76 -3.95 -18.66
CA GLN A 216 -37.85 -3.46 -17.78
C GLN A 216 -39.10 -3.08 -18.57
N THR A 217 -38.96 -2.49 -19.75
CA THR A 217 -40.11 -2.14 -20.61
C THR A 217 -40.83 -3.37 -21.14
N GLU A 218 -40.11 -4.42 -21.52
CA GLU A 218 -40.70 -5.70 -21.95
C GLU A 218 -41.38 -6.43 -20.79
N LEU A 219 -40.78 -6.40 -19.60
CA LEU A 219 -41.34 -6.97 -18.37
C LEU A 219 -42.58 -6.21 -17.88
N ALA A 220 -42.62 -4.89 -18.09
CA ALA A 220 -43.79 -4.05 -17.80
C ALA A 220 -44.94 -4.37 -18.75
N MET A 221 -44.66 -4.47 -20.05
CA MET A 221 -45.64 -4.83 -21.09
C MET A 221 -46.18 -6.25 -20.90
N ALA A 222 -45.35 -7.18 -20.40
CA ALA A 222 -45.76 -8.55 -20.07
C ALA A 222 -46.44 -8.71 -18.70
N GLY A 223 -46.62 -7.62 -17.93
CA GLY A 223 -47.26 -7.65 -16.61
C GLY A 223 -46.50 -8.43 -15.53
N ARG A 224 -45.18 -8.63 -15.70
CA ARG A 224 -44.34 -9.44 -14.78
C ARG A 224 -43.44 -8.63 -13.86
N LEU A 225 -43.47 -7.30 -13.93
CA LEU A 225 -42.92 -6.46 -12.88
C LEU A 225 -43.90 -6.48 -11.71
N MET A 226 -43.62 -7.34 -10.72
CA MET A 226 -44.29 -7.26 -9.43
C MET A 226 -43.92 -5.92 -8.75
N PRO A 227 -44.90 -5.20 -8.16
CA PRO A 227 -44.67 -3.94 -7.44
C PRO A 227 -43.82 -4.13 -6.18
#